data_AF-A0AAD5CSN9-F1
#
_entry.id   AF-A0AAD5CSN9-F1
#
_cell.length_a   1.000
_cell.length_b   1.000
_cell.length_c   1.000
_cell.angle_alpha   90.00
_cell.angle_beta   90.00
_cell.angle_gamma   90.00
#
_symmetry.space_group_name_H-M   'P 1'
#
loop_
_entity.id
_entity.type
_entity.pdbx_description
1 polymer ?
#
loop_
_entity_poly.entity_id
_entity_poly.type
_entity_poly.pdbx_seq_one_letter_code
_entity_poly.pdbx_strand_id
1 'polypeptide(L)'
;PPLKGEDYILYCHPEIQKTPRSDKLREWYLSMLRKASKENIVVGLTNLYDHFFVSSGECKAKVTAARLPYFDGDYWPGAAEDMIYQIRQEEEGRKQNKKGLVKKSMTKRALKASGQTDLSGNASKDLMLMRRLGESISPMKEDFIMVHLQHACTHCCILMVSGNRWVCHQCKKFQICDKCYEIEQKLEDRERHPISHREKHPLYPVEINDVPADTTDKDDILESEFFDTRQAFLSLCQGNHYQYDTLRRAKHSSMMVLYHLHNPTAPAFVTTCNRCHNDIETGQGWRCDVCPDYDVCNSCYHKDGGIDHPHKLTPHVSIAERDAQNKEARQQRVVQLRKMLDLLVHASQCRSPLCQYPNCRKVKGLFRHGISCKTRASGGCLFQL
;
A
#
# COMPACT_ATOMS: atom_id res chain seq x y z
N PRO A 1 -6.99 8.83 13.10
CA PRO A 1 -6.22 9.92 13.76
C PRO A 1 -5.00 9.33 14.47
N PRO A 2 -3.90 10.07 14.64
CA PRO A 2 -2.76 9.56 15.40
C PRO A 2 -3.16 9.30 16.85
N LEU A 3 -2.54 8.30 17.49
CA LEU A 3 -2.75 8.08 18.92
C LEU A 3 -2.17 9.24 19.73
N LYS A 4 -2.60 9.37 20.98
CA LYS A 4 -2.11 10.44 21.86
C LYS A 4 -0.60 10.28 22.06
N GLY A 5 0.15 11.31 21.66
CA GLY A 5 1.61 11.32 21.75
C GLY A 5 2.33 10.76 20.52
N GLU A 6 1.61 10.35 19.49
CA GLU A 6 2.20 9.94 18.21
C GLU A 6 2.15 11.07 17.18
N ASP A 7 3.25 11.21 16.45
CA ASP A 7 3.37 12.11 15.31
C ASP A 7 3.34 11.29 14.01
N TYR A 8 2.50 11.69 13.05
CA TYR A 8 2.50 11.00 11.75
C TYR A 8 3.70 11.38 10.88
N ILE A 9 3.99 12.68 10.76
CA ILE A 9 5.03 13.23 9.89
C ILE A 9 5.85 14.28 10.63
N LEU A 10 5.21 15.34 11.12
CA LEU A 10 5.90 16.46 11.78
C LEU A 10 6.17 16.13 13.25
N TYR A 11 7.44 16.16 13.64
CA TYR A 11 7.85 15.87 15.01
C TYR A 11 7.51 17.02 15.96
N CYS A 12 6.84 16.69 17.07
CA CYS A 12 6.47 17.61 18.15
C CYS A 12 5.50 18.71 17.68
N HIS A 13 4.20 18.47 17.87
CA HIS A 13 3.13 19.42 17.52
C HIS A 13 2.91 20.49 18.62
N PRO A 14 2.34 21.66 18.27
CA PRO A 14 1.98 22.68 19.25
C PRO A 14 0.98 22.16 20.29
N GLU A 15 1.15 22.48 21.56
CA GLU A 15 0.23 22.02 22.63
C GLU A 15 -1.21 22.49 22.42
N ILE A 16 -1.39 23.65 21.78
CA ILE A 16 -2.70 24.20 21.43
C ILE A 16 -3.36 23.50 20.24
N GLN A 17 -2.60 22.74 19.45
CA GLN A 17 -3.11 22.01 18.30
C GLN A 17 -3.86 20.76 18.75
N LYS A 18 -5.17 20.74 18.51
CA LYS A 18 -6.03 19.61 18.89
C LYS A 18 -6.05 18.57 17.78
N THR A 19 -5.79 17.31 18.13
CA THR A 19 -6.02 16.18 17.23
C THR A 19 -7.54 15.94 17.08
N PRO A 20 -8.08 15.93 15.85
CA PRO A 20 -9.49 15.66 15.64
C PRO A 20 -9.85 14.23 16.04
N ARG A 21 -11.05 14.06 16.63
CA ARG A 21 -11.67 12.76 16.84
C ARG A 21 -12.08 12.13 15.50
N SER A 22 -12.29 10.81 15.47
CA SER A 22 -12.57 10.07 14.24
C SER A 22 -13.78 10.60 13.47
N ASP A 23 -14.86 10.98 14.15
CA ASP A 23 -16.06 11.58 13.56
C ASP A 23 -15.78 12.92 12.87
N LYS A 24 -15.02 13.81 13.54
CA LYS A 24 -14.63 15.12 13.02
C LYS A 24 -13.67 14.98 11.82
N LEU A 25 -12.71 14.07 11.92
CA LEU A 25 -11.77 13.81 10.83
C LEU A 25 -12.48 13.24 9.61
N ARG A 26 -13.41 12.30 9.82
CA ARG A 26 -14.24 11.75 8.76
C ARG A 26 -15.07 12.82 8.06
N GLU A 27 -15.75 13.67 8.83
CA GLU A 27 -16.54 14.77 8.25
C GLU A 27 -15.66 15.75 7.45
N TRP A 28 -14.43 15.99 7.90
CA TRP A 28 -13.47 16.80 7.16
C TRP A 28 -13.14 16.20 5.77
N TYR A 29 -12.86 14.89 5.71
CA TYR A 29 -12.66 14.18 4.44
C TYR A 29 -13.92 14.19 3.56
N LEU A 30 -15.10 13.92 4.15
CA LEU A 30 -16.37 13.94 3.42
C LEU A 30 -16.70 15.33 2.86
N SER A 31 -16.38 16.40 3.59
CA SER A 31 -16.55 17.78 3.12
C SER A 31 -15.67 18.07 1.89
N MET A 32 -14.40 17.67 1.95
CA MET A 32 -13.47 17.79 0.82
C MET A 32 -13.94 16.98 -0.40
N LEU A 33 -14.40 15.75 -0.20
CA LEU A 33 -14.91 14.89 -1.27
C LEU A 33 -16.24 15.38 -1.85
N ARG A 34 -17.12 15.98 -1.03
CA ARG A 34 -18.34 16.65 -1.51
C ARG A 34 -18.02 17.83 -2.43
N LYS A 35 -16.95 18.57 -2.15
CA LYS A 35 -16.44 19.61 -3.06
C LYS A 35 -15.93 18.98 -4.36
N ALA A 36 -15.10 17.95 -4.28
CA ALA A 36 -14.56 17.26 -5.45
C ALA A 36 -15.66 16.66 -6.35
N SER A 37 -16.76 16.15 -5.78
CA SER A 37 -17.92 15.70 -6.56
C SER A 37 -18.65 16.84 -7.28
N LYS A 38 -18.75 18.04 -6.69
CA LYS A 38 -19.33 19.21 -7.37
C LYS A 38 -18.45 19.68 -8.54
N GLU A 39 -17.15 19.44 -8.45
CA GLU A 39 -16.16 19.75 -9.48
C GLU A 39 -16.00 18.60 -10.50
N ASN A 40 -16.86 17.58 -10.46
CA ASN A 40 -16.82 16.39 -11.34
C ASN A 40 -15.51 15.60 -11.29
N ILE A 41 -14.73 15.71 -10.22
CA ILE A 41 -13.50 14.93 -9.99
C ILE A 41 -13.86 13.55 -9.42
N VAL A 42 -14.81 13.51 -8.47
CA VAL A 42 -15.26 12.28 -7.81
C VAL A 42 -16.63 11.88 -8.35
N VAL A 43 -16.67 10.76 -9.06
CA VAL A 43 -17.91 10.24 -9.68
C VAL A 43 -18.74 9.37 -8.74
N GLY A 44 -18.14 8.90 -7.64
CA GLY A 44 -18.84 8.08 -6.65
C GLY A 44 -18.13 8.04 -5.31
N LEU A 45 -18.94 7.93 -4.25
CA LEU A 45 -18.47 7.79 -2.88
C LEU A 45 -19.19 6.60 -2.24
N THR A 46 -18.42 5.69 -1.67
CA THR A 46 -18.89 4.51 -0.95
C THR A 46 -17.91 4.18 0.17
N ASN A 47 -18.09 3.06 0.85
CA ASN A 47 -17.09 2.49 1.74
C ASN A 47 -16.76 1.04 1.36
N LEU A 48 -15.65 0.55 1.90
CA LEU A 48 -15.14 -0.81 1.65
C LEU A 48 -16.21 -1.89 1.97
N TYR A 49 -16.95 -1.70 3.06
CA TYR A 49 -18.00 -2.64 3.49
C TYR A 49 -19.16 -2.70 2.48
N ASP A 50 -19.76 -1.56 2.19
CA ASP A 50 -20.92 -1.46 1.30
C ASP A 50 -20.55 -1.84 -0.15
N HIS A 51 -19.29 -1.68 -0.57
CA HIS A 51 -18.84 -2.08 -1.91
C HIS A 51 -18.59 -3.59 -2.06
N PHE A 52 -17.98 -4.24 -1.07
CA PHE A 52 -17.50 -5.64 -1.21
C PHE A 52 -18.28 -6.67 -0.38
N PHE A 53 -18.96 -6.24 0.68
CA PHE A 53 -19.62 -7.15 1.64
C PHE A 53 -21.14 -7.08 1.58
N VAL A 54 -21.70 -5.94 1.12
CA VAL A 54 -23.13 -5.82 0.83
C VAL A 54 -23.37 -6.30 -0.60
N SER A 55 -24.00 -7.47 -0.75
CA SER A 55 -24.50 -7.89 -2.06
C SER A 55 -25.72 -7.03 -2.39
N SER A 56 -25.57 -6.08 -3.32
CA SER A 56 -26.76 -5.56 -4.01
C SER A 56 -27.40 -6.76 -4.72
N GLY A 57 -28.73 -6.86 -4.73
CA GLY A 57 -29.41 -7.98 -5.44
C GLY A 57 -29.01 -8.08 -6.92
N GLU A 58 -28.49 -6.97 -7.47
CA GLU A 58 -27.96 -6.82 -8.82
C GLU A 58 -26.48 -7.24 -8.96
N CYS A 59 -25.68 -7.31 -7.89
CA CYS A 59 -24.30 -7.73 -7.98
C CYS A 59 -24.22 -9.25 -8.21
N LYS A 60 -23.63 -9.65 -9.34
CA LYS A 60 -23.50 -11.07 -9.75
C LYS A 60 -22.12 -11.64 -9.45
N ALA A 61 -21.21 -10.83 -8.88
CA ALA A 61 -19.83 -11.21 -8.70
C ALA A 61 -19.60 -11.92 -7.36
N LYS A 62 -18.92 -13.07 -7.40
CA LYS A 62 -18.34 -13.66 -6.19
C LYS A 62 -17.19 -12.75 -5.71
N VAL A 63 -17.36 -12.11 -4.57
CA VAL A 63 -16.31 -11.30 -3.94
C VAL A 63 -15.51 -12.19 -2.98
N THR A 64 -14.21 -12.33 -3.26
CA THR A 64 -13.25 -13.01 -2.38
C THR A 64 -12.24 -12.00 -1.87
N ALA A 65 -11.46 -12.36 -0.84
CA ALA A 65 -10.45 -11.48 -0.26
C ALA A 65 -9.42 -10.98 -1.29
N ALA A 66 -9.13 -11.76 -2.33
CA ALA A 66 -8.22 -11.39 -3.42
C ALA A 66 -8.73 -10.23 -4.29
N ARG A 67 -10.00 -9.82 -4.13
CA ARG A 67 -10.58 -8.68 -4.84
C ARG A 67 -10.58 -7.39 -4.03
N LEU A 68 -10.21 -7.45 -2.75
CA LEU A 68 -10.06 -6.27 -1.92
C LEU A 68 -8.74 -5.56 -2.25
N PRO A 69 -8.71 -4.22 -2.31
CA PRO A 69 -7.48 -3.48 -2.56
C PRO A 69 -6.45 -3.73 -1.45
N TYR A 70 -5.28 -4.24 -1.79
CA TYR A 70 -4.21 -4.50 -0.81
C TYR A 70 -3.25 -3.31 -0.78
N PHE A 71 -3.20 -2.61 0.36
CA PHE A 71 -2.26 -1.51 0.61
C PHE A 71 -1.37 -1.84 1.80
N ASP A 72 -0.09 -1.52 1.69
CA ASP A 72 0.87 -1.72 2.78
C ASP A 72 0.51 -0.83 3.99
N GLY A 73 0.59 -1.39 5.19
CA GLY A 73 0.21 -0.72 6.44
C GLY A 73 -1.29 -0.44 6.62
N ASP A 74 -2.17 -0.91 5.73
CA ASP A 74 -3.62 -0.78 5.90
C ASP A 74 -4.16 -1.79 6.94
N TYR A 75 -5.37 -1.54 7.45
CA TYR A 75 -5.99 -2.33 8.51
C TYR A 75 -6.34 -3.76 8.07
N TRP A 76 -7.01 -3.91 6.92
CA TRP A 76 -7.66 -5.18 6.59
C TRP A 76 -6.70 -6.32 6.24
N PRO A 77 -5.50 -6.10 5.61
CA PRO A 77 -4.56 -7.18 5.36
C PRO A 77 -4.10 -7.88 6.64
N GLY A 78 -3.67 -7.12 7.65
CA GLY A 78 -3.23 -7.67 8.94
C GLY A 78 -4.39 -8.37 9.66
N ALA A 79 -5.58 -7.77 9.67
CA ALA A 79 -6.76 -8.40 10.24
C ALA A 79 -7.11 -9.73 9.54
N ALA A 80 -7.00 -9.78 8.20
CA ALA A 80 -7.24 -11.00 7.43
C ALA A 80 -6.22 -12.09 7.75
N GLU A 81 -4.94 -11.77 7.92
CA GLU A 81 -3.89 -12.71 8.33
C GLU A 81 -4.18 -13.34 9.69
N ASP A 82 -4.53 -12.50 10.69
CA ASP A 82 -4.92 -12.97 12.02
C ASP A 82 -6.13 -13.91 11.97
N MET A 83 -7.14 -13.56 11.17
CA MET A 83 -8.33 -14.39 10.97
C MET A 83 -8.02 -15.71 10.27
N ILE A 84 -7.15 -15.71 9.26
CA ILE A 84 -6.68 -16.93 8.60
C ILE A 84 -5.97 -17.83 9.60
N TYR A 85 -5.12 -17.27 10.46
CA TYR A 85 -4.43 -18.02 11.50
C TYR A 85 -5.41 -18.66 12.49
N GLN A 86 -6.44 -17.92 12.91
CA GLN A 86 -7.50 -18.45 13.79
C GLN A 86 -8.30 -19.57 13.12
N ILE A 87 -8.72 -19.40 11.86
CA ILE A 87 -9.46 -20.42 11.10
C ILE A 87 -8.65 -21.72 11.01
N ARG A 88 -7.33 -21.63 10.81
CA ARG A 88 -6.44 -22.81 10.78
C ARG A 88 -6.38 -23.52 12.14
N GLN A 89 -6.26 -22.78 13.24
CA GLN A 89 -6.23 -23.37 14.58
C GLN A 89 -7.54 -24.08 14.95
N GLU A 90 -8.68 -23.53 14.53
CA GLU A 90 -10.00 -24.13 14.75
C GLU A 90 -10.16 -25.47 14.01
N GLU A 91 -9.55 -25.62 12.82
CA GLU A 91 -9.53 -26.88 12.08
C GLU A 91 -8.65 -27.95 12.74
N GLU A 92 -7.55 -27.54 13.38
CA GLU A 92 -6.63 -28.43 14.11
C GLU A 92 -7.13 -28.84 15.50
N GLY A 93 -8.34 -28.42 15.90
CA GLY A 93 -8.97 -28.80 17.17
C GLY A 93 -8.36 -28.16 18.41
N ARG A 94 -7.46 -27.18 18.24
CA ARG A 94 -6.82 -26.45 19.35
C ARG A 94 -7.71 -25.29 19.80
N LYS A 95 -8.70 -25.57 20.66
CA LYS A 95 -9.52 -24.52 21.28
C LYS A 95 -8.68 -23.75 22.31
N GLN A 96 -8.34 -22.48 22.03
CA GLN A 96 -8.00 -21.55 23.11
C GLN A 96 -9.28 -21.13 23.83
N ASN A 97 -9.37 -21.43 25.12
CA ASN A 97 -10.38 -20.88 26.02
C ASN A 97 -10.13 -19.37 26.20
N LYS A 98 -10.74 -18.53 25.38
CA LYS A 98 -11.02 -17.13 25.75
C LYS A 98 -12.53 -16.95 25.90
N LYS A 99 -12.96 -16.68 27.13
CA LYS A 99 -14.31 -16.24 27.47
C LYS A 99 -14.58 -14.91 26.78
N GLY A 100 -15.35 -14.95 25.69
CA GLY A 100 -15.88 -13.80 24.96
C GLY A 100 -17.00 -14.30 24.06
N LEU A 101 -18.11 -13.57 24.01
CA LEU A 101 -19.43 -13.95 23.50
C LEU A 101 -19.38 -14.76 22.16
N VAL A 102 -19.41 -16.09 22.23
CA VAL A 102 -19.47 -16.96 21.05
C VAL A 102 -20.88 -16.88 20.44
N LYS A 103 -21.06 -16.09 19.37
CA LYS A 103 -22.19 -16.28 18.46
C LYS A 103 -21.90 -17.50 17.58
N LYS A 104 -22.86 -18.43 17.55
CA LYS A 104 -22.79 -19.78 16.97
C LYS A 104 -22.18 -19.78 15.55
N SER A 105 -21.13 -20.58 15.39
CA SER A 105 -20.61 -21.03 14.09
C SER A 105 -21.74 -21.67 13.26
N MET A 106 -21.80 -21.33 11.97
CA MET A 106 -22.81 -21.89 11.08
C MET A 106 -22.50 -23.34 10.73
N THR A 107 -23.50 -24.20 10.88
CA THR A 107 -23.43 -25.59 10.47
C THR A 107 -23.37 -25.70 8.95
N LYS A 108 -22.71 -26.76 8.44
CA LYS A 108 -22.64 -27.13 7.01
C LYS A 108 -23.99 -27.11 6.26
N ARG A 109 -25.11 -27.19 6.98
CA ARG A 109 -26.48 -27.06 6.45
C ARG A 109 -26.84 -25.65 6.00
N ALA A 110 -26.39 -24.62 6.69
CA ALA A 110 -26.69 -23.23 6.34
C ALA A 110 -25.88 -22.74 5.12
N LEU A 111 -24.71 -23.32 4.87
CA LEU A 111 -23.92 -23.10 3.65
C LEU A 111 -24.61 -23.64 2.38
N LYS A 112 -25.41 -24.72 2.49
CA LYS A 112 -26.21 -25.25 1.38
C LYS A 112 -27.42 -24.37 1.04
N ALA A 113 -27.94 -23.60 2.00
CA ALA A 113 -29.08 -22.72 1.78
C ALA A 113 -28.75 -21.45 0.97
N SER A 114 -27.46 -21.11 0.79
CA SER A 114 -26.98 -20.03 -0.10
C SER A 114 -26.61 -20.49 -1.52
N GLY A 115 -27.04 -21.68 -1.95
CA GLY A 115 -27.05 -22.07 -3.36
C GLY A 115 -25.68 -22.32 -4.02
N GLN A 116 -24.69 -22.89 -3.32
CA GLN A 116 -23.40 -23.26 -3.95
C GLN A 116 -23.08 -24.76 -3.78
N THR A 117 -22.79 -25.40 -4.92
CA THR A 117 -22.54 -26.84 -5.11
C THR A 117 -21.07 -27.25 -4.98
N ASP A 118 -20.12 -26.32 -4.89
CA ASP A 118 -18.68 -26.64 -4.85
C ASP A 118 -18.11 -26.68 -3.43
N LEU A 119 -17.99 -27.91 -2.90
CA LEU A 119 -17.36 -28.22 -1.62
C LEU A 119 -15.84 -28.40 -1.76
N SER A 120 -15.14 -27.43 -2.32
CA SER A 120 -13.68 -27.32 -2.16
C SER A 120 -13.38 -26.70 -0.79
N GLY A 121 -12.47 -27.32 -0.02
CA GLY A 121 -12.08 -26.82 1.30
C GLY A 121 -11.63 -25.35 1.27
N ASN A 122 -11.03 -24.89 0.18
CA ASN A 122 -10.57 -23.51 0.03
C ASN A 122 -11.72 -22.52 -0.21
N ALA A 123 -12.75 -22.90 -0.98
CA ALA A 123 -13.92 -22.05 -1.21
C ALA A 123 -14.71 -21.80 0.09
N SER A 124 -14.76 -22.79 0.98
CA SER A 124 -15.34 -22.65 2.30
C SER A 124 -14.50 -21.73 3.20
N LYS A 125 -13.17 -21.76 3.09
CA LYS A 125 -12.25 -20.91 3.86
C LYS A 125 -12.37 -19.44 3.46
N ASP A 126 -12.40 -19.16 2.16
CA ASP A 126 -12.59 -17.79 1.66
C ASP A 126 -13.92 -17.20 2.13
N LEU A 127 -15.00 -17.99 2.12
CA LEU A 127 -16.30 -17.54 2.59
C LEU A 127 -16.30 -17.27 4.10
N MET A 128 -15.66 -18.12 4.89
CA MET A 128 -15.51 -17.89 6.34
C MET A 128 -14.68 -16.64 6.62
N LEU A 129 -13.58 -16.44 5.90
CA LEU A 129 -12.73 -15.25 6.02
C LEU A 129 -13.51 -13.98 5.68
N MET A 130 -14.15 -13.94 4.50
CA MET A 130 -14.93 -12.79 4.06
C MET A 130 -16.06 -12.46 5.03
N ARG A 131 -16.70 -13.47 5.62
CA ARG A 131 -17.70 -13.24 6.66
C ARG A 131 -17.12 -12.59 7.90
N ARG A 132 -16.05 -13.17 8.48
CA ARG A 132 -15.41 -12.62 9.70
C ARG A 132 -14.87 -11.22 9.47
N LEU A 133 -14.26 -10.99 8.31
CA LEU A 133 -13.74 -9.69 7.90
C LEU A 133 -14.87 -8.67 7.76
N GLY A 134 -15.98 -9.04 7.13
CA GLY A 134 -17.16 -8.19 7.03
C GLY A 134 -17.76 -7.85 8.40
N GLU A 135 -17.88 -8.83 9.29
CA GLU A 135 -18.35 -8.63 10.67
C GLU A 135 -17.42 -7.69 11.46
N SER A 136 -16.11 -7.74 11.22
CA SER A 136 -15.12 -6.84 11.84
C SER A 136 -15.16 -5.42 11.28
N ILE A 137 -15.32 -5.25 9.97
CA ILE A 137 -15.30 -3.93 9.31
C ILE A 137 -16.64 -3.20 9.49
N SER A 138 -17.77 -3.93 9.52
CA SER A 138 -19.11 -3.33 9.56
C SER A 138 -19.31 -2.21 10.61
N PRO A 139 -18.87 -2.35 11.88
CA PRO A 139 -19.05 -1.31 12.90
C PRO A 139 -18.25 -0.03 12.63
N MET A 140 -17.18 -0.14 11.84
CA MET A 140 -16.24 0.93 11.50
C MET A 140 -16.24 1.24 9.99
N LYS A 141 -17.32 0.86 9.29
CA LYS A 141 -17.36 0.95 7.82
C LYS A 141 -17.16 2.37 7.29
N GLU A 142 -17.62 3.37 8.03
CA GLU A 142 -17.52 4.78 7.66
C GLU A 142 -16.07 5.31 7.73
N ASP A 143 -15.16 4.57 8.36
CA ASP A 143 -13.74 4.93 8.44
C ASP A 143 -12.96 4.45 7.21
N PHE A 144 -13.55 3.58 6.38
CA PHE A 144 -12.98 3.08 5.12
C PHE A 144 -13.60 3.77 3.92
N ILE A 145 -13.22 5.02 3.68
CA ILE A 145 -13.75 5.80 2.57
C ILE A 145 -13.20 5.26 1.24
N MET A 146 -14.09 4.86 0.34
CA MET A 146 -13.73 4.43 -1.01
C MET A 146 -14.22 5.47 -2.01
N VAL A 147 -13.26 6.12 -2.66
CA VAL A 147 -13.49 7.22 -3.60
C VAL A 147 -13.36 6.69 -5.02
N HIS A 148 -14.45 6.76 -5.77
CA HIS A 148 -14.46 6.39 -7.18
C HIS A 148 -14.15 7.63 -8.02
N LEU A 149 -12.96 7.63 -8.64
CA LEU A 149 -12.62 8.58 -9.70
C LEU A 149 -13.16 8.13 -11.06
N GLN A 150 -13.46 6.84 -11.20
CA GLN A 150 -14.07 6.24 -12.38
C GLN A 150 -15.28 5.40 -12.00
N HIS A 151 -16.19 5.19 -12.95
CA HIS A 151 -17.43 4.48 -12.71
C HIS A 151 -17.21 2.97 -12.53
N ALA A 152 -17.75 2.37 -11.47
CA ALA A 152 -17.72 0.92 -11.25
C ALA A 152 -18.95 0.23 -11.87
N CYS A 153 -18.76 -0.94 -12.49
CA CYS A 153 -19.85 -1.79 -12.96
C CYS A 153 -20.64 -2.40 -11.79
N THR A 154 -21.97 -2.30 -11.81
CA THR A 154 -22.86 -2.82 -10.76
C THR A 154 -22.83 -4.35 -10.66
N HIS A 155 -22.65 -5.07 -11.77
CA HIS A 155 -22.62 -6.54 -11.75
C HIS A 155 -21.29 -7.11 -11.28
N CYS A 156 -20.18 -6.61 -11.84
CA CYS A 156 -18.86 -7.18 -11.59
C CYS A 156 -18.02 -6.39 -10.57
N CYS A 157 -18.43 -5.21 -10.14
CA CYS A 157 -17.70 -4.30 -9.25
C CYS A 157 -16.31 -3.86 -9.79
N ILE A 158 -16.06 -4.00 -11.09
CA ILE A 158 -14.81 -3.55 -11.72
C ILE A 158 -14.98 -2.12 -12.20
N LEU A 159 -13.95 -1.29 -12.00
CA LEU A 159 -13.88 0.06 -12.55
C LEU A 159 -13.81 0.02 -14.09
N MET A 160 -14.63 0.83 -14.74
CA MET A 160 -14.70 0.95 -16.19
C MET A 160 -13.77 2.08 -16.62
N VAL A 161 -12.71 1.73 -17.37
CA VAL A 161 -11.65 2.66 -17.80
C VAL A 161 -11.54 2.77 -19.32
N SER A 162 -12.28 1.95 -20.07
CA SER A 162 -12.36 1.97 -21.54
C SER A 162 -13.64 1.28 -22.00
N GLY A 163 -13.99 1.47 -23.28
CA GLY A 163 -15.20 0.90 -23.87
C GLY A 163 -16.45 1.71 -23.50
N ASN A 164 -17.60 1.04 -23.42
CA ASN A 164 -18.85 1.67 -23.04
C ASN A 164 -19.29 1.31 -21.63
N ARG A 165 -19.83 2.33 -20.97
CA ARG A 165 -20.66 2.18 -19.77
C ARG A 165 -22.12 2.18 -20.19
N TRP A 166 -22.82 1.09 -19.91
CA TRP A 166 -24.24 0.92 -20.17
C TRP A 166 -25.06 1.41 -18.97
N VAL A 167 -25.78 2.51 -19.12
CA VAL A 167 -26.47 3.21 -18.02
C VAL A 167 -27.97 3.00 -18.09
N CYS A 168 -28.59 2.76 -16.94
CA CYS A 168 -30.04 2.82 -16.78
C CYS A 168 -30.45 4.23 -16.33
N HIS A 169 -31.30 4.91 -17.09
CA HIS A 169 -31.79 6.24 -16.71
C HIS A 169 -32.91 6.21 -15.66
N GLN A 170 -33.52 5.04 -15.45
CA GLN A 170 -34.64 4.86 -14.51
C GLN A 170 -34.15 4.44 -13.11
N CYS A 171 -33.09 3.63 -13.04
CA CYS A 171 -32.50 3.19 -11.79
C CYS A 171 -31.30 4.07 -11.42
N LYS A 172 -31.38 4.72 -10.26
CA LYS A 172 -30.26 5.50 -9.74
C LYS A 172 -29.02 4.63 -9.60
N LYS A 173 -27.92 5.07 -10.22
CA LYS A 173 -26.57 4.47 -10.12
C LYS A 173 -26.43 3.06 -10.69
N PHE A 174 -27.40 2.56 -11.47
CA PHE A 174 -27.20 1.29 -12.17
C PHE A 174 -26.45 1.52 -13.48
N GLN A 175 -25.31 0.85 -13.61
CA GLN A 175 -24.44 0.95 -14.77
C GLN A 175 -23.59 -0.29 -14.89
N ILE A 176 -23.38 -0.79 -16.10
CA ILE A 176 -22.64 -2.03 -16.32
C ILE A 176 -21.63 -1.87 -17.47
N CYS A 177 -20.54 -2.64 -17.43
CA CYS A 177 -19.55 -2.63 -18.50
C CYS A 177 -20.03 -3.46 -19.70
N ASP A 178 -19.36 -3.31 -20.85
CA ASP A 178 -19.65 -4.07 -22.08
C ASP A 178 -19.81 -5.58 -21.84
N LYS A 179 -18.85 -6.20 -21.14
CA LYS A 179 -18.89 -7.65 -20.83
C LYS A 179 -20.13 -8.03 -20.03
N CYS A 180 -20.51 -7.21 -19.05
CA CYS A 180 -21.69 -7.47 -18.25
C CYS A 180 -22.98 -7.21 -19.03
N TYR A 181 -22.99 -6.22 -19.93
CA TYR A 181 -24.11 -5.97 -20.83
C TYR A 181 -24.35 -7.14 -21.79
N GLU A 182 -23.31 -7.71 -22.38
CA GLU A 182 -23.42 -8.89 -23.25
C GLU A 182 -24.02 -10.10 -22.52
N ILE A 183 -23.65 -10.30 -21.25
CA ILE A 183 -24.22 -11.35 -20.40
C ILE A 183 -25.68 -11.03 -20.10
N GLU A 184 -25.98 -9.78 -19.73
CA GLU A 184 -27.32 -9.31 -19.41
C GLU A 184 -28.30 -9.52 -20.58
N GLN A 185 -27.86 -9.29 -21.82
CA GLN A 185 -28.66 -9.51 -23.03
C GLN A 185 -29.00 -10.99 -23.29
N LYS A 186 -28.25 -11.92 -22.70
CA LYS A 186 -28.49 -13.36 -22.86
C LYS A 186 -29.41 -13.94 -21.77
N LEU A 187 -29.71 -13.16 -20.74
CA LEU A 187 -30.56 -13.61 -19.64
C LEU A 187 -32.04 -13.61 -20.04
N GLU A 188 -32.80 -14.48 -19.36
CA GLU A 188 -34.25 -14.48 -19.45
C GLU A 188 -34.82 -13.17 -18.91
N ASP A 189 -35.98 -12.77 -19.43
CA ASP A 189 -36.61 -11.48 -19.14
C ASP A 189 -36.81 -11.19 -17.64
N ARG A 190 -37.01 -12.23 -16.83
CA ARG A 190 -37.19 -12.16 -15.37
C ARG A 190 -35.89 -11.97 -14.59
N GLU A 191 -34.74 -12.26 -15.19
CA GLU A 191 -33.41 -12.18 -14.59
C GLU A 191 -32.64 -10.93 -15.05
N ARG A 192 -33.25 -10.18 -15.98
CA ARG A 192 -32.74 -8.89 -16.45
C ARG A 192 -33.04 -7.78 -15.45
N HIS A 193 -32.19 -6.78 -15.46
CA HIS A 193 -32.38 -5.56 -14.73
C HIS A 193 -33.68 -4.85 -15.14
N PRO A 194 -34.48 -4.37 -14.18
CA PRO A 194 -34.34 -4.52 -12.73
C PRO A 194 -34.84 -5.87 -12.18
N ILE A 195 -34.04 -6.54 -11.35
CA ILE A 195 -34.41 -7.85 -10.75
C ILE A 195 -35.68 -7.75 -9.89
N SER A 196 -35.98 -6.57 -9.35
CA SER A 196 -37.12 -6.33 -8.46
C SER A 196 -38.43 -5.94 -9.14
N HIS A 197 -38.43 -5.59 -10.44
CA HIS A 197 -39.63 -5.15 -11.15
C HIS A 197 -39.85 -5.96 -12.43
N ARG A 198 -41.13 -6.10 -12.84
CA ARG A 198 -41.51 -6.87 -14.03
C ARG A 198 -41.21 -6.15 -15.35
N GLU A 199 -41.01 -4.83 -15.31
CA GLU A 199 -40.74 -4.02 -16.50
C GLU A 199 -39.23 -3.84 -16.68
N LYS A 200 -38.76 -4.21 -17.88
CA LYS A 200 -37.35 -4.07 -18.24
C LYS A 200 -36.97 -2.61 -18.37
N HIS A 201 -35.80 -2.25 -17.86
CA HIS A 201 -35.25 -0.93 -18.10
C HIS A 201 -34.22 -0.98 -19.25
N PRO A 202 -34.39 -0.17 -20.31
CA PRO A 202 -33.40 -0.10 -21.38
C PRO A 202 -32.10 0.52 -20.87
N LEU A 203 -30.97 -0.04 -21.31
CA LEU A 203 -29.63 0.45 -21.02
C LEU A 203 -29.06 1.16 -22.24
N TYR A 204 -28.41 2.30 -22.01
CA TYR A 204 -27.87 3.15 -23.05
C TYR A 204 -26.35 3.23 -22.94
N PRO A 205 -25.61 3.11 -24.05
CA PRO A 205 -24.16 3.19 -24.03
C PRO A 205 -23.71 4.63 -23.82
N VAL A 206 -22.71 4.80 -22.97
CA VAL A 206 -21.95 6.04 -22.76
C VAL A 206 -20.48 5.68 -22.93
N GLU A 207 -19.84 6.22 -23.96
CA GLU A 207 -18.44 5.94 -24.28
C GLU A 207 -17.50 6.54 -23.22
N ILE A 208 -16.44 5.82 -22.88
CA ILE A 208 -15.43 6.23 -21.89
C ILE A 208 -14.21 6.77 -22.64
N ASN A 209 -14.16 8.09 -22.83
CA ASN A 209 -13.09 8.77 -23.58
C ASN A 209 -12.13 9.58 -22.69
N ASP A 210 -12.53 9.86 -21.44
CA ASP A 210 -11.79 10.77 -20.55
C ASP A 210 -10.73 10.07 -19.68
N VAL A 211 -10.45 8.80 -19.94
CA VAL A 211 -9.46 8.01 -19.18
C VAL A 211 -8.25 7.73 -20.07
N PRO A 212 -7.05 8.19 -19.68
CA PRO A 212 -5.82 7.86 -20.40
C PRO A 212 -5.61 6.35 -20.53
N ALA A 213 -5.03 5.92 -21.65
CA ALA A 213 -4.76 4.51 -21.92
C ALA A 213 -3.68 3.91 -21.01
N ASP A 214 -2.81 4.75 -20.46
CA ASP A 214 -1.76 4.38 -19.53
C ASP A 214 -1.66 5.37 -18.36
N THR A 215 -0.91 4.98 -17.35
CA THR A 215 -0.64 5.78 -16.16
C THR A 215 0.81 6.24 -16.13
N THR A 216 1.39 6.57 -17.29
CA THR A 216 2.79 6.99 -17.37
C THR A 216 2.97 8.30 -16.62
N ASP A 217 3.72 8.23 -15.52
CA ASP A 217 4.16 9.42 -14.81
C ASP A 217 5.35 10.05 -15.54
N LYS A 218 5.29 11.37 -15.73
CA LYS A 218 6.33 12.15 -16.41
C LYS A 218 7.32 12.77 -15.43
N ASP A 219 7.03 12.71 -14.14
CA ASP A 219 7.89 13.25 -13.11
C ASP A 219 9.09 12.32 -12.85
N ASP A 220 10.25 12.91 -12.58
CA ASP A 220 11.45 12.16 -12.23
C ASP A 220 11.31 11.52 -10.83
N ILE A 221 11.83 10.31 -10.66
CA ILE A 221 11.85 9.63 -9.35
C ILE A 221 12.80 10.36 -8.40
N LEU A 222 12.31 11.11 -7.44
CA LEU A 222 13.13 11.72 -6.40
C LEU A 222 13.48 10.68 -5.32
N GLU A 223 14.76 10.35 -5.17
CA GLU A 223 15.25 9.47 -4.10
C GLU A 223 15.80 10.32 -2.95
N SER A 224 15.40 10.03 -1.71
CA SER A 224 16.00 10.66 -0.53
C SER A 224 15.86 9.79 0.71
N GLU A 225 16.99 9.43 1.31
CA GLU A 225 17.05 8.60 2.52
C GLU A 225 16.17 9.13 3.66
N PHE A 226 16.00 10.45 3.76
CA PHE A 226 15.20 11.08 4.80
C PHE A 226 13.72 11.25 4.46
N PHE A 227 13.34 11.21 3.18
CA PHE A 227 11.97 11.51 2.72
C PHE A 227 11.25 10.29 2.13
N ASP A 228 11.93 9.15 2.00
CA ASP A 228 11.35 7.91 1.48
C ASP A 228 10.26 7.34 2.40
N THR A 229 10.40 7.49 3.72
CA THR A 229 9.41 6.99 4.69
C THR A 229 9.15 7.99 5.80
N ARG A 230 7.96 7.93 6.41
CA ARG A 230 7.64 8.74 7.60
C ARG A 230 8.64 8.53 8.73
N GLN A 231 9.13 7.30 8.89
CA GLN A 231 10.02 6.93 9.99
C GLN A 231 11.40 7.56 9.80
N ALA A 232 11.93 7.54 8.58
CA ALA A 232 13.20 8.20 8.27
C ALA A 232 13.13 9.71 8.52
N PHE A 233 12.03 10.35 8.11
CA PHE A 233 11.84 11.77 8.35
C PHE A 233 11.71 12.10 9.84
N LEU A 234 10.94 11.30 10.61
CA LEU A 234 10.85 11.47 12.06
C LEU A 234 12.20 11.26 12.75
N SER A 235 13.01 10.29 12.32
CA SER A 235 14.36 10.07 12.83
C SER A 235 15.30 11.24 12.53
N LEU A 236 15.23 11.83 11.33
CA LEU A 236 15.93 13.07 11.00
C LEU A 236 15.54 14.20 11.96
N CYS A 237 14.23 14.41 12.16
CA CYS A 237 13.74 15.45 13.04
C CYS A 237 14.11 15.23 14.50
N GLN A 238 14.06 14.00 15.00
CA GLN A 238 14.41 13.65 16.38
C GLN A 238 15.90 13.87 16.63
N GLY A 239 16.77 13.36 15.75
CA GLY A 239 18.21 13.47 15.93
C GLY A 239 18.76 14.89 15.80
N ASN A 240 18.07 15.76 15.05
CA ASN A 240 18.45 17.18 14.91
C ASN A 240 17.56 18.16 15.69
N HIS A 241 16.65 17.66 16.52
CA HIS A 241 15.69 18.47 17.27
C HIS A 241 14.86 19.43 16.40
N TYR A 242 14.48 19.00 15.19
CA TYR A 242 13.57 19.75 14.31
C TYR A 242 12.14 19.60 14.80
N GLN A 243 11.69 20.56 15.60
CA GLN A 243 10.38 20.58 16.24
C GLN A 243 9.41 21.53 15.52
N TYR A 244 8.11 21.27 15.66
CA TYR A 244 7.02 22.04 15.04
C TYR A 244 6.03 22.62 16.05
N ASP A 245 6.40 22.66 17.32
CA ASP A 245 5.60 23.07 18.49
C ASP A 245 5.37 24.58 18.60
N THR A 246 6.29 25.37 18.04
CA THR A 246 6.17 26.84 17.96
C THR A 246 6.41 27.31 16.54
N LEU A 247 5.86 28.48 16.18
CA LEU A 247 6.08 29.06 14.85
C LEU A 247 7.57 29.27 14.53
N ARG A 248 8.37 29.69 15.53
CA ARG A 248 9.81 29.90 15.34
C ARG A 248 10.53 28.59 15.04
N ARG A 249 10.26 27.54 15.83
CA ARG A 249 10.85 26.21 15.62
C ARG A 249 10.39 25.59 14.30
N ALA A 250 9.10 25.67 13.98
CA ALA A 250 8.56 25.21 12.70
C ALA A 250 9.23 25.89 11.49
N LYS A 251 9.50 27.21 11.56
CA LYS A 251 10.25 27.93 10.51
C LYS A 251 11.68 27.43 10.37
N HIS A 252 12.39 27.25 11.49
CA HIS A 252 13.75 26.72 11.48
C HIS A 252 13.81 25.28 10.94
N SER A 253 12.95 24.40 11.45
CA SER A 253 12.81 23.02 10.98
C SER A 253 12.51 22.96 9.49
N SER A 254 11.58 23.79 9.00
CA SER A 254 11.25 23.86 7.57
C SER A 254 12.43 24.37 6.73
N MET A 255 13.20 25.34 7.22
CA MET A 255 14.42 25.81 6.56
C MET A 255 15.46 24.68 6.45
N MET A 256 15.64 23.88 7.50
CA MET A 256 16.56 22.74 7.48
C MET A 256 16.07 21.62 6.55
N VAL A 257 14.77 21.35 6.50
CA VAL A 257 14.17 20.43 5.52
C VAL A 257 14.46 20.89 4.09
N LEU A 258 14.27 22.19 3.79
CA LEU A 258 14.62 22.75 2.49
C LEU A 258 16.11 22.62 2.20
N TYR A 259 16.98 22.85 3.20
CA TYR A 259 18.41 22.64 3.05
C TYR A 259 18.74 21.20 2.65
N HIS A 260 18.16 20.18 3.30
CA HIS A 260 18.39 18.78 2.95
C HIS A 260 17.80 18.38 1.59
N LEU A 261 16.69 19.00 1.17
CA LEU A 261 16.15 18.80 -0.19
C LEU A 261 17.07 19.37 -1.26
N HIS A 262 17.68 20.53 -1.01
CA HIS A 262 18.63 21.16 -1.94
C HIS A 262 20.05 20.58 -1.86
N ASN A 263 20.39 19.89 -0.77
CA ASN A 263 21.70 19.29 -0.55
C ASN A 263 21.55 17.81 -0.08
N PRO A 264 21.11 16.89 -0.96
CA PRO A 264 20.76 15.52 -0.57
C PRO A 264 21.91 14.69 0.02
N THR A 265 23.15 15.08 -0.27
CA THR A 265 24.38 14.41 0.23
C THR A 265 24.99 15.08 1.45
N ALA A 266 24.47 16.23 1.85
CA ALA A 266 24.88 16.88 3.08
C ALA A 266 24.61 15.94 4.26
N PRO A 267 25.57 15.73 5.17
CA PRO A 267 25.35 14.92 6.35
C PRO A 267 24.15 15.45 7.14
N ALA A 268 23.18 14.58 7.40
CA ALA A 268 22.04 14.91 8.24
C ALA A 268 22.37 14.96 9.73
N PHE A 269 23.45 14.29 10.14
CA PHE A 269 23.86 14.22 11.53
C PHE A 269 25.30 14.65 11.65
N VAL A 270 25.59 15.45 12.67
CA VAL A 270 26.94 15.88 12.98
C VAL A 270 27.75 14.69 13.46
N THR A 271 28.91 14.47 12.85
CA THR A 271 29.84 13.43 13.28
C THR A 271 30.77 14.03 14.32
N THR A 272 30.94 13.37 15.47
CA THR A 272 31.83 13.84 16.54
C THR A 272 33.13 13.04 16.54
N CYS A 273 34.24 13.69 16.89
CA CYS A 273 35.52 13.02 16.98
C CYS A 273 35.61 12.17 18.25
N ASN A 274 35.89 10.87 18.11
CA ASN A 274 36.01 9.97 19.25
C ASN A 274 37.20 10.26 20.19
N ARG A 275 38.14 11.15 19.80
CA ARG A 275 39.29 11.54 20.62
C ARG A 275 39.10 12.86 21.35
N CYS A 276 38.72 13.91 20.63
CA CYS A 276 38.58 15.25 21.22
C CYS A 276 37.12 15.64 21.53
N HIS A 277 36.15 14.82 21.11
CA HIS A 277 34.70 15.03 21.27
C HIS A 277 34.14 16.30 20.62
N ASN A 278 34.94 17.00 19.80
CA ASN A 278 34.47 18.11 18.98
C ASN A 278 33.84 17.60 17.68
N ASP A 279 32.95 18.41 17.12
CA ASP A 279 32.32 18.15 15.83
C ASP A 279 33.38 18.11 14.72
N ILE A 280 33.25 17.11 13.85
CA ILE A 280 34.06 16.96 12.65
C ILE A 280 33.38 17.75 11.53
N GLU A 281 34.08 18.73 10.98
CA GLU A 281 33.61 19.44 9.80
C GLU A 281 33.43 18.47 8.61
N THR A 282 32.40 18.69 7.80
CA THR A 282 32.05 17.78 6.70
C THR A 282 33.22 17.61 5.74
N GLY A 283 33.66 16.36 5.53
CA GLY A 283 34.80 16.02 4.66
C GLY A 283 36.18 16.24 5.29
N GLN A 284 36.27 16.64 6.57
CA GLN A 284 37.53 16.91 7.26
C GLN A 284 37.80 15.95 8.44
N GLY A 285 37.69 14.66 8.18
CA GLY A 285 37.96 13.63 9.16
C GLY A 285 38.21 12.27 8.52
N TRP A 286 38.45 11.28 9.38
CA TRP A 286 38.83 9.94 9.02
C TRP A 286 37.93 8.94 9.74
N ARG A 287 37.43 7.95 9.01
CA ARG A 287 36.50 6.93 9.49
C ARG A 287 37.17 5.56 9.53
N CYS A 288 36.77 4.72 10.46
CA CYS A 288 37.01 3.28 10.37
C CYS A 288 35.85 2.58 9.65
N ASP A 289 36.13 1.86 8.56
CA ASP A 289 35.10 1.10 7.83
C ASP A 289 34.73 -0.23 8.51
N VAL A 290 35.43 -0.60 9.59
CA VAL A 290 35.22 -1.86 10.33
C VAL A 290 34.52 -1.63 11.68
N CYS A 291 34.87 -0.55 12.38
CA CYS A 291 34.30 -0.22 13.68
C CYS A 291 33.12 0.75 13.51
N PRO A 292 31.94 0.43 14.07
CA PRO A 292 30.82 1.36 14.09
C PRO A 292 31.18 2.66 14.79
N ASP A 293 30.79 3.79 14.21
CA ASP A 293 30.85 5.13 14.81
C ASP A 293 32.24 5.54 15.36
N TYR A 294 33.31 5.08 14.69
CA TYR A 294 34.67 5.53 14.99
C TYR A 294 35.18 6.50 13.92
N ASP A 295 35.11 7.78 14.26
CA ASP A 295 35.50 8.90 13.42
C ASP A 295 36.50 9.82 14.18
N VAL A 296 37.53 10.28 13.50
CA VAL A 296 38.53 11.21 14.06
C VAL A 296 38.74 12.42 13.16
N CYS A 297 38.82 13.61 13.74
CA CYS A 297 39.09 14.82 12.97
C CYS A 297 40.53 14.83 12.43
N ASN A 298 40.78 15.62 11.39
CA ASN A 298 42.12 15.76 10.79
C ASN A 298 43.19 16.13 11.83
N SER A 299 42.90 17.01 12.78
CA SER A 299 43.88 17.43 13.79
C SER A 299 44.28 16.29 14.74
N CYS A 300 43.33 15.45 15.15
CA CYS A 300 43.60 14.25 15.94
C CYS A 300 44.30 13.17 15.12
N TYR A 301 43.90 12.99 13.86
CA TYR A 301 44.55 12.04 12.96
C TYR A 301 46.02 12.41 12.67
N HIS A 302 46.31 13.68 12.42
CA HIS A 302 47.68 14.12 12.12
C HIS A 302 48.62 14.12 13.33
N LYS A 303 48.09 14.24 14.55
CA LYS A 303 48.90 14.14 15.78
C LYS A 303 49.37 12.71 16.05
N ASP A 304 48.45 11.76 15.94
CA ASP A 304 48.68 10.40 16.44
C ASP A 304 48.63 9.33 15.33
N GLY A 305 48.45 9.72 14.06
CA GLY A 305 48.41 8.83 12.89
C GLY A 305 47.27 7.80 12.88
N GLY A 306 46.33 7.88 13.83
CA GLY A 306 45.37 6.81 14.10
C GLY A 306 46.00 5.56 14.74
N ILE A 307 47.20 5.66 15.30
CA ILE A 307 48.01 4.54 15.81
C ILE A 307 47.30 3.76 16.93
N ASP A 308 46.48 4.43 17.77
CA ASP A 308 45.73 3.75 18.84
C ASP A 308 44.45 3.03 18.35
N HIS A 309 44.20 2.96 17.04
CA HIS A 309 43.09 2.21 16.49
C HIS A 309 43.60 1.05 15.63
N PRO A 310 43.15 -0.20 15.87
CA PRO A 310 43.71 -1.39 15.21
C PRO A 310 43.40 -1.48 13.71
N HIS A 311 42.37 -0.77 13.23
CA HIS A 311 41.97 -0.76 11.83
C HIS A 311 42.47 0.49 11.10
N LYS A 312 42.74 0.34 9.81
CA LYS A 312 43.13 1.47 8.95
C LYS A 312 41.95 2.43 8.79
N LEU A 313 42.21 3.71 9.03
CA LEU A 313 41.24 4.77 8.81
C LEU A 313 41.28 5.25 7.35
N THR A 314 40.11 5.52 6.79
CA THR A 314 39.89 6.07 5.45
C THR A 314 39.40 7.52 5.57
N PRO A 315 39.82 8.43 4.67
CA PRO A 315 39.34 9.81 4.71
C PRO A 315 37.85 9.87 4.39
N HIS A 316 37.12 10.77 5.05
CA HIS A 316 35.74 11.06 4.67
C HIS A 316 35.68 11.50 3.20
N VAL A 317 34.81 10.86 2.44
CA VAL A 317 34.56 11.19 1.03
C VAL A 317 34.03 12.63 0.93
N SER A 318 34.52 13.38 -0.05
CA SER A 318 34.04 14.76 -0.27
C SER A 318 32.57 14.78 -0.70
N ILE A 319 31.89 15.92 -0.51
CA ILE A 319 30.49 16.09 -0.94
C ILE A 319 30.32 15.80 -2.44
N ALA A 320 31.24 16.31 -3.28
CA ALA A 320 31.18 16.14 -4.73
C ALA A 320 31.37 14.67 -5.18
N GLU A 321 32.25 13.93 -4.52
CA GLU A 321 32.45 12.50 -4.78
C GLU A 321 31.24 11.68 -4.29
N ARG A 322 30.67 12.03 -3.13
CA ARG A 322 29.43 11.41 -2.62
C ARG A 322 28.25 11.67 -3.56
N ASP A 323 28.12 12.89 -4.09
CA ASP A 323 27.14 13.25 -5.12
C ASP A 323 27.28 12.39 -6.38
N ALA A 324 28.52 12.24 -6.87
CA ALA A 324 28.80 11.44 -8.06
C ALA A 324 28.46 9.96 -7.83
N GLN A 325 28.89 9.38 -6.71
CA GLN A 325 28.60 7.99 -6.33
C GLN A 325 27.09 7.75 -6.17
N ASN A 326 26.38 8.65 -5.50
CA ASN A 326 24.93 8.53 -5.32
C ASN A 326 24.18 8.65 -6.65
N LYS A 327 24.62 9.54 -7.55
CA LYS A 327 24.02 9.69 -8.89
C LYS A 327 24.21 8.43 -9.73
N GLU A 328 25.41 7.85 -9.70
CA GLU A 328 25.69 6.58 -10.40
C GLU A 328 24.88 5.42 -9.81
N ALA A 329 24.87 5.28 -8.48
CA ALA A 329 24.09 4.25 -7.80
C ALA A 329 22.58 4.38 -8.12
N ARG A 330 22.03 5.60 -8.13
CA ARG A 330 20.65 5.88 -8.52
C ARG A 330 20.38 5.47 -9.97
N GLN A 331 21.24 5.84 -10.91
CA GLN A 331 21.08 5.42 -12.31
C GLN A 331 21.11 3.90 -12.45
N GLN A 332 22.01 3.22 -11.75
CA GLN A 332 22.09 1.75 -11.76
C GLN A 332 20.82 1.12 -11.19
N ARG A 333 20.29 1.63 -10.06
CA ARG A 333 19.03 1.15 -9.45
C ARG A 333 17.84 1.32 -10.39
N VAL A 334 17.68 2.48 -11.01
CA VAL A 334 16.59 2.74 -11.97
C VAL A 334 16.67 1.79 -13.16
N VAL A 335 17.87 1.58 -13.71
CA VAL A 335 18.08 0.62 -14.81
C VAL A 335 17.77 -0.81 -14.36
N GLN A 336 18.16 -1.19 -13.15
CA GLN A 336 17.90 -2.52 -12.61
C GLN A 336 16.41 -2.76 -12.35
N LEU A 337 15.69 -1.79 -11.79
CA LEU A 337 14.24 -1.83 -11.61
C LEU A 337 13.52 -1.96 -12.95
N ARG A 338 13.90 -1.17 -13.95
CA ARG A 338 13.33 -1.26 -15.30
C ARG A 338 13.54 -2.63 -15.92
N LYS A 339 14.77 -3.16 -15.85
CA LYS A 339 15.09 -4.54 -16.31
C LYS A 339 14.27 -5.60 -15.58
N MET A 340 14.03 -5.43 -14.28
CA MET A 340 13.23 -6.34 -13.49
C MET A 340 11.75 -6.29 -13.89
N LEU A 341 11.18 -5.10 -14.08
CA LEU A 341 9.82 -4.93 -14.56
C LEU A 341 9.64 -5.55 -15.96
N ASP A 342 10.55 -5.26 -16.88
CA ASP A 342 10.55 -5.85 -18.23
C ASP A 342 10.63 -7.38 -18.17
N LEU A 343 11.45 -7.92 -17.27
CA LEU A 343 11.54 -9.36 -17.03
C LEU A 343 10.23 -9.96 -16.51
N LEU A 344 9.55 -9.31 -15.56
CA LEU A 344 8.28 -9.77 -15.01
C LEU A 344 7.18 -9.78 -16.09
N VAL A 345 7.06 -8.67 -16.85
CA VAL A 345 6.11 -8.55 -17.96
C VAL A 345 6.38 -9.62 -19.00
N HIS A 346 7.64 -9.75 -19.44
CA HIS A 346 8.04 -10.77 -20.40
C HIS A 346 7.73 -12.19 -19.88
N ALA A 347 8.11 -12.53 -18.65
CA ALA A 347 7.90 -13.86 -18.09
C ALA A 347 6.41 -14.22 -17.98
N SER A 348 5.55 -13.24 -17.71
CA SER A 348 4.09 -13.44 -17.61
C SER A 348 3.43 -13.77 -18.96
N GLN A 349 3.96 -13.23 -20.06
CA GLN A 349 3.38 -13.38 -21.41
C GLN A 349 4.11 -14.45 -22.25
N CYS A 350 5.37 -14.75 -21.91
CA CYS A 350 6.22 -15.62 -22.70
C CYS A 350 5.71 -17.07 -22.66
N ARG A 351 5.42 -17.64 -23.83
CA ARG A 351 5.00 -19.05 -23.99
C ARG A 351 6.13 -19.98 -24.42
N SER A 352 7.29 -19.42 -24.80
CA SER A 352 8.42 -20.23 -25.25
C SER A 352 9.06 -21.03 -24.09
N PRO A 353 9.22 -22.36 -24.23
CA PRO A 353 9.94 -23.19 -23.26
C PRO A 353 11.46 -22.98 -23.34
N LEU A 354 11.98 -22.54 -24.48
CA LEU A 354 13.40 -22.26 -24.72
C LEU A 354 13.67 -20.75 -24.84
N CYS A 355 13.02 -19.94 -24.01
CA CYS A 355 13.27 -18.50 -24.01
C CYS A 355 14.73 -18.20 -23.64
N GLN A 356 15.36 -17.31 -24.41
CA GLN A 356 16.73 -16.81 -24.18
C GLN A 356 16.76 -15.50 -23.36
N TYR A 357 15.59 -14.92 -23.05
CA TYR A 357 15.52 -13.72 -22.23
C TYR A 357 16.09 -14.00 -20.83
N PRO A 358 17.05 -13.19 -20.33
CA PRO A 358 17.76 -13.46 -19.09
C PRO A 358 16.81 -13.72 -17.92
N ASN A 359 17.06 -14.77 -17.13
CA ASN A 359 16.28 -15.14 -15.94
C ASN A 359 14.76 -15.42 -16.16
N CYS A 360 14.25 -15.42 -17.40
CA CYS A 360 12.83 -15.67 -17.70
C CYS A 360 12.37 -17.04 -17.17
N ARG A 361 13.20 -18.08 -17.31
CA ARG A 361 12.89 -19.43 -16.81
C ARG A 361 12.77 -19.47 -15.28
N LYS A 362 13.65 -18.76 -14.57
CA LYS A 362 13.65 -18.67 -13.10
C LYS A 362 12.36 -18.00 -12.61
N VAL A 363 11.99 -16.86 -13.21
CA VAL A 363 10.77 -16.12 -12.86
C VAL A 363 9.50 -16.91 -13.19
N LYS A 364 9.45 -17.62 -14.33
CA LYS A 364 8.35 -18.56 -14.61
C LYS A 364 8.26 -19.69 -13.58
N GLY A 365 9.42 -20.16 -13.10
CA GLY A 365 9.52 -21.12 -12.00
C GLY A 365 8.87 -20.58 -10.72
N LEU A 366 9.14 -19.33 -10.36
CA LEU A 366 8.50 -18.65 -9.22
C LEU A 366 6.98 -18.55 -9.39
N PHE A 367 6.49 -18.14 -10.57
CA PHE A 367 5.04 -18.04 -10.80
C PHE A 367 4.36 -19.40 -10.65
N ARG A 368 4.94 -20.46 -11.23
CA ARG A 368 4.44 -21.83 -11.07
C ARG A 368 4.49 -22.28 -9.62
N HIS A 369 5.58 -22.00 -8.93
CA HIS A 369 5.74 -22.30 -7.52
C HIS A 369 4.67 -21.60 -6.70
N GLY A 370 4.46 -20.29 -6.86
CA GLY A 370 3.43 -19.54 -6.14
C GLY A 370 2.01 -20.09 -6.34
N ILE A 371 1.72 -20.62 -7.54
CA ILE A 371 0.45 -21.29 -7.84
C ILE A 371 0.33 -22.63 -7.08
N SER A 372 1.40 -23.43 -7.03
CA SER A 372 1.37 -24.78 -6.42
C SER A 372 1.77 -24.82 -4.94
N CYS A 373 2.33 -23.73 -4.39
CA CYS A 373 2.91 -23.71 -3.06
C CYS A 373 1.82 -23.65 -1.99
N LYS A 374 1.79 -24.69 -1.16
CA LYS A 374 0.86 -24.84 -0.03
C LYS A 374 1.36 -24.16 1.24
N THR A 375 2.64 -23.75 1.29
CA THR A 375 3.27 -23.12 2.46
C THR A 375 3.21 -21.61 2.32
N ARG A 376 2.27 -20.95 3.03
CA ARG A 376 1.99 -19.51 2.94
C ARG A 376 1.89 -18.87 4.34
N ALA A 377 2.94 -18.99 5.16
CA ALA A 377 3.04 -18.36 6.47
C ALA A 377 4.47 -17.90 6.74
N SER A 378 4.62 -16.98 7.70
CA SER A 378 5.86 -16.33 8.12
C SER A 378 7.00 -17.33 8.35
N GLY A 379 8.11 -17.11 7.63
CA GLY A 379 9.24 -18.05 7.46
C GLY A 379 9.49 -18.44 5.99
N GLY A 380 8.49 -18.27 5.12
CA GLY A 380 8.62 -18.46 3.67
C GLY A 380 8.75 -19.93 3.23
N CYS A 381 8.35 -20.23 1.99
CA CYS A 381 8.82 -21.45 1.35
C CYS A 381 10.29 -21.25 0.96
N LEU A 382 11.17 -22.20 1.27
CA LEU A 382 12.61 -22.18 0.95
C LEU A 382 12.91 -22.31 -0.55
N PHE A 383 12.02 -21.84 -1.43
CA PHE A 383 12.29 -21.80 -2.86
C PHE A 383 13.39 -20.77 -3.12
N GLN A 384 14.63 -21.25 -3.25
CA GLN A 384 15.80 -20.46 -3.61
C GLN A 384 15.88 -20.33 -5.15
N LEU A 385 16.18 -19.10 -5.60
CA LEU A 385 16.26 -18.67 -7.01
C LEU A 385 17.59 -18.99 -7.70
#